data_AF-A0A943XR22-F1
#
_entry.id   AF-A0A943XR22-F1
#
_cell.length_a   1.000
_cell.length_b   1.000
_cell.length_c   1.000
_cell.angle_alpha   90.00
_cell.angle_beta   90.00
_cell.angle_gamma   90.00
#
_symmetry.space_group_name_H-M   'P 1'
#
loop_
_entity.id
_entity.type
_entity.pdbx_description
1 polymer ?
#
loop_
_entity_poly.entity_id
_entity_poly.type
_entity_poly.pdbx_seq_one_letter_code
_entity_poly.pdbx_strand_id
1 'polypeptide(L)'
;MRYVIGLTGGIACGKSAVSRVLGGLGASIIDADRVGHEVLYAGQAAYSQVVQAFGEEILNAEGEIDRKRLGAIVFAEKKKLLQLNSITHPHIINNIVKQIEAGDGIMVLDAALLFETGLDALCDEIWLVMAKREEQIRRILLRDHLSRQEAERRVQSQGDYAQKRGKAKHIIDNSGTLGELEREVKRLYRQAEQICAEKRKKL
;
A
#
# COMPACT_ATOMS: atom_id res chain seq x y z
N MET A 1 -17.19 14.12 8.03
CA MET A 1 -16.79 12.91 8.80
C MET A 1 -16.20 11.87 7.88
N ARG A 2 -14.99 11.39 8.25
CA ARG A 2 -14.19 10.43 7.50
C ARG A 2 -14.41 8.99 7.97
N TYR A 3 -14.25 8.03 7.06
CA TYR A 3 -14.20 6.60 7.32
C TYR A 3 -13.07 5.98 6.51
N VAL A 4 -12.05 5.45 7.18
CA VAL A 4 -10.78 5.03 6.58
C VAL A 4 -10.74 3.52 6.44
N ILE A 5 -10.66 3.06 5.20
CA ILE A 5 -10.49 1.65 4.85
C ILE A 5 -9.02 1.40 4.55
N GLY A 6 -8.36 0.54 5.34
CA GLY A 6 -7.03 0.04 5.04
C GLY A 6 -7.11 -1.04 3.97
N LEU A 7 -6.64 -0.77 2.75
CA LEU A 7 -6.60 -1.75 1.68
C LEU A 7 -5.21 -2.37 1.61
N THR A 8 -5.13 -3.67 1.86
CA THR A 8 -3.87 -4.42 1.82
C THR A 8 -4.04 -5.72 1.04
N GLY A 9 -2.93 -6.35 0.68
CA GLY A 9 -2.93 -7.56 -0.12
C GLY A 9 -1.51 -7.92 -0.52
N GLY A 10 -1.32 -9.18 -0.86
CA GLY A 10 0.01 -9.65 -1.24
C GLY A 10 0.35 -9.45 -2.72
N ILE A 11 1.49 -9.99 -3.14
CA ILE A 11 1.96 -9.87 -4.52
C ILE A 11 0.94 -10.41 -5.50
N ALA A 12 0.72 -9.64 -6.58
CA ALA A 12 -0.14 -10.03 -7.69
C ALA A 12 -1.60 -10.41 -7.31
N CYS A 13 -2.08 -10.01 -6.12
CA CYS A 13 -3.48 -10.18 -5.73
C CYS A 13 -4.42 -9.21 -6.46
N GLY A 14 -3.88 -8.16 -7.09
CA GLY A 14 -4.68 -7.14 -7.78
C GLY A 14 -5.30 -6.09 -6.85
N LYS A 15 -4.63 -5.77 -5.74
CA LYS A 15 -4.92 -4.63 -4.85
C LYS A 15 -5.22 -3.33 -5.62
N SER A 16 -4.39 -3.02 -6.63
CA SER A 16 -4.58 -1.83 -7.48
C SER A 16 -5.87 -1.85 -8.31
N ALA A 17 -6.40 -3.02 -8.67
CA ALA A 17 -7.70 -3.13 -9.33
C ALA A 17 -8.83 -2.77 -8.37
N VAL A 18 -8.78 -3.26 -7.13
CA VAL A 18 -9.74 -2.89 -6.08
C VAL A 18 -9.68 -1.39 -5.77
N SER A 19 -8.46 -0.85 -5.60
CA SER A 19 -8.21 0.58 -5.38
C SER A 19 -8.82 1.46 -6.48
N ARG A 20 -8.65 1.05 -7.76
CA ARG A 20 -9.26 1.74 -8.91
C ARG A 20 -10.79 1.70 -8.88
N VAL A 21 -11.38 0.54 -8.58
CA VAL A 21 -12.84 0.41 -8.49
C VAL A 21 -13.38 1.31 -7.37
N LEU A 22 -12.75 1.31 -6.20
CA LEU A 22 -13.13 2.17 -5.07
C LEU A 22 -13.03 3.66 -5.43
N GLY A 23 -11.94 4.07 -6.09
CA GLY A 23 -11.78 5.45 -6.58
C GLY A 23 -12.88 5.84 -7.57
N GLY A 24 -13.25 4.94 -8.49
CA GLY A 24 -14.36 5.16 -9.42
C GLY A 24 -15.74 5.23 -8.77
N LEU A 25 -15.89 4.75 -7.53
CA LEU A 25 -17.11 4.87 -6.73
C LEU A 25 -17.14 6.15 -5.87
N GLY A 26 -16.07 6.95 -5.88
CA GLY A 26 -15.99 8.21 -5.14
C GLY A 26 -15.14 8.14 -3.87
N ALA A 27 -14.46 7.03 -3.60
CA ALA A 27 -13.53 6.94 -2.48
C ALA A 27 -12.26 7.78 -2.74
N SER A 28 -11.78 8.50 -1.73
CA SER A 28 -10.48 9.18 -1.80
C SER A 28 -9.35 8.16 -1.59
N ILE A 29 -8.49 7.97 -2.59
CA ILE A 29 -7.39 6.99 -2.52
C ILE A 29 -6.12 7.67 -2.01
N ILE A 30 -5.56 7.15 -0.92
CA ILE A 30 -4.25 7.50 -0.39
C ILE A 30 -3.30 6.33 -0.67
N ASP A 31 -2.43 6.49 -1.66
CA ASP A 31 -1.42 5.48 -2.03
C ASP A 31 -0.17 5.65 -1.15
N ALA A 32 -0.01 4.74 -0.18
CA ALA A 32 1.12 4.80 0.76
C ALA A 32 2.47 4.55 0.08
N ASP A 33 2.50 3.73 -0.98
CA ASP A 33 3.72 3.43 -1.74
C ASP A 33 4.15 4.69 -2.52
N ARG A 34 3.19 5.43 -3.07
CA ARG A 34 3.42 6.74 -3.71
C ARG A 34 3.92 7.77 -2.69
N VAL A 35 3.27 7.89 -1.54
CA VAL A 35 3.72 8.83 -0.48
C VAL A 35 5.14 8.50 -0.02
N GLY A 36 5.48 7.22 0.10
CA GLY A 36 6.84 6.76 0.41
C GLY A 36 7.91 7.22 -0.59
N HIS A 37 7.53 7.39 -1.86
CA HIS A 37 8.42 7.98 -2.87
C HIS A 37 8.46 9.50 -2.79
N GLU A 38 7.30 10.14 -2.60
CA GLU A 38 7.19 11.59 -2.57
C GLU A 38 8.00 12.19 -1.42
N VAL A 39 8.06 11.56 -0.24
CA VAL A 39 8.86 12.08 0.89
C VAL A 39 10.36 12.17 0.60
N LEU A 40 10.84 11.46 -0.43
CA LEU A 40 12.22 11.46 -0.88
C LEU A 40 12.51 12.50 -1.97
N TYR A 41 11.53 13.27 -2.44
CA TYR A 41 11.76 14.29 -3.45
C TYR A 41 12.56 15.47 -2.89
N ALA A 42 13.36 16.11 -3.75
CA ALA A 42 14.08 17.32 -3.38
C ALA A 42 13.11 18.36 -2.80
N GLY A 43 13.48 18.96 -1.67
CA GLY A 43 12.63 19.90 -0.93
C GLY A 43 11.64 19.25 0.07
N GLN A 44 11.54 17.92 0.12
CA GLN A 44 10.74 17.22 1.11
C GLN A 44 11.54 16.91 2.39
N ALA A 45 10.83 16.74 3.50
CA ALA A 45 11.44 16.69 4.82
C ALA A 45 12.41 15.50 5.04
N ALA A 46 12.22 14.38 4.33
CA ALA A 46 13.10 13.23 4.45
C ALA A 46 14.35 13.33 3.54
N TYR A 47 14.29 14.13 2.46
CA TYR A 47 15.36 14.18 1.45
C TYR A 47 16.73 14.49 2.05
N SER A 48 16.86 15.60 2.80
CA SER A 48 18.14 16.03 3.37
C SER A 48 18.70 15.02 4.37
N GLN A 49 17.85 14.44 5.20
CA GLN A 49 18.25 13.43 6.18
C GLN A 49 18.72 12.14 5.50
N VAL A 50 18.08 11.73 4.40
CA VAL A 50 18.48 10.55 3.63
C VAL A 50 19.82 10.80 2.92
N VAL A 51 20.00 11.96 2.27
CA VAL A 51 21.29 12.31 1.65
C VAL A 51 22.40 12.38 2.70
N GLN A 52 22.13 12.96 3.88
CA GLN A 52 23.11 12.98 4.96
C GLN A 52 23.47 11.57 5.46
N ALA A 53 22.50 10.66 5.53
CA ALA A 53 22.70 9.30 6.04
C ALA A 53 23.39 8.35 5.05
N PHE A 54 23.14 8.52 3.75
CA PHE A 54 23.57 7.61 2.70
C PHE A 54 24.53 8.22 1.69
N GLY A 55 24.92 9.49 1.89
CA GLY A 55 25.86 10.22 1.06
C GLY A 55 25.30 10.66 -0.30
N GLU A 56 26.08 11.48 -1.01
CA GLU A 56 25.69 12.04 -2.32
C GLU A 56 25.76 11.01 -3.46
N GLU A 57 26.36 9.83 -3.24
CA GLU A 57 26.41 8.75 -4.23
C GLU A 57 25.02 8.23 -4.65
N ILE A 58 24.02 8.45 -3.80
CA ILE A 58 22.63 8.09 -4.10
C ILE A 58 21.96 9.08 -5.04
N LEU A 59 22.59 10.21 -5.37
CA LEU A 59 22.01 11.25 -6.21
C LEU A 59 22.27 11.00 -7.70
N ASN A 60 21.32 11.45 -8.54
CA ASN A 60 21.51 11.58 -9.98
C ASN A 60 22.16 12.93 -10.35
N ALA A 61 22.33 13.21 -11.64
CA ALA A 61 22.97 14.44 -12.11
C ALA A 61 22.16 15.71 -11.79
N GLU A 62 20.86 15.55 -11.59
CA GLU A 62 19.91 16.61 -11.26
C GLU A 62 19.82 16.87 -9.75
N GLY A 63 20.55 16.12 -8.92
CA GLY A 63 20.49 16.23 -7.47
C GLY A 63 19.22 15.63 -6.87
N GLU A 64 18.58 14.68 -7.53
CA GLU A 64 17.48 13.89 -6.97
C GLU A 64 17.97 12.51 -6.51
N ILE A 65 17.30 11.91 -5.52
CA ILE A 65 17.62 10.56 -5.06
C ILE A 65 17.32 9.54 -6.18
N ASP A 66 18.35 8.88 -6.69
CA ASP A 66 18.24 7.71 -7.55
C ASP A 66 17.80 6.51 -6.70
N ARG A 67 16.49 6.24 -6.75
CA ARG A 67 15.85 5.14 -6.03
C ARG A 67 16.44 3.77 -6.37
N LYS A 68 16.97 3.56 -7.58
CA LYS A 68 17.61 2.28 -7.93
C LYS A 68 18.94 2.13 -7.18
N ARG A 69 19.75 3.19 -7.12
CA ARG A 69 21.00 3.21 -6.35
C ARG A 69 20.75 3.06 -4.86
N LEU A 70 19.85 3.88 -4.31
CA LEU A 70 19.47 3.79 -2.90
C LEU A 70 18.93 2.39 -2.57
N GLY A 71 18.05 1.84 -3.43
CA GLY A 71 17.52 0.49 -3.32
C GLY A 71 18.62 -0.57 -3.25
N ALA A 72 19.59 -0.53 -4.15
CA ALA A 72 20.71 -1.48 -4.16
C ALA A 72 21.50 -1.44 -2.84
N ILE A 73 21.72 -0.24 -2.27
CA ILE A 73 22.43 -0.05 -1.00
C ILE A 73 21.62 -0.58 0.18
N VAL A 74 20.35 -0.21 0.29
CA VAL A 74 19.53 -0.57 1.47
C VAL A 74 19.08 -2.02 1.46
N PHE A 75 18.87 -2.62 0.29
CA PHE A 75 18.50 -4.04 0.20
C PHE A 75 19.71 -4.99 0.30
N ALA A 76 20.94 -4.50 0.15
CA ALA A 76 22.14 -5.28 0.43
C ALA A 76 22.39 -5.48 1.93
N GLU A 77 21.97 -4.55 2.78
CA GLU A 77 22.25 -4.57 4.22
C GLU A 77 21.02 -4.23 5.06
N LYS A 78 20.54 -5.19 5.86
CA LYS A 78 19.37 -5.01 6.74
C LYS A 78 19.46 -3.77 7.64
N LYS A 79 20.66 -3.44 8.14
CA LYS A 79 20.88 -2.25 8.99
C LYS A 79 20.62 -0.95 8.23
N LYS A 80 21.02 -0.87 6.96
CA LYS A 80 20.78 0.29 6.09
C LYS A 80 19.30 0.44 5.75
N LEU A 81 18.59 -0.67 5.51
CA LEU A 81 17.14 -0.63 5.36
C LEU A 81 16.44 -0.10 6.61
N LEU A 82 16.85 -0.55 7.81
CA LEU A 82 16.30 -0.05 9.07
C LEU A 82 16.58 1.45 9.26
N GLN A 83 17.79 1.90 8.92
CA GLN A 83 18.14 3.31 8.97
C GLN A 83 17.28 4.15 8.03
N LEU A 84 17.12 3.73 6.76
CA LEU A 84 16.24 4.41 5.81
C LEU A 84 14.81 4.49 6.36
N ASN A 85 14.28 3.36 6.84
CA ASN A 85 12.92 3.29 7.38
C ASN A 85 12.75 4.20 8.60
N SER A 86 13.74 4.29 9.50
CA SER A 86 13.66 5.19 10.66
C SER A 86 13.60 6.67 10.28
N ILE A 87 14.21 7.05 9.16
CA ILE A 87 14.18 8.42 8.65
C ILE A 87 12.84 8.67 7.93
N THR A 88 12.41 7.77 7.07
CA THR A 88 11.26 8.01 6.17
C THR A 88 9.91 7.77 6.83
N HIS A 89 9.78 6.77 7.70
CA HIS A 89 8.48 6.36 8.26
C HIS A 89 7.74 7.50 8.98
N PRO A 90 8.36 8.31 9.85
CA PRO A 90 7.67 9.43 10.50
C PRO A 90 7.11 10.44 9.49
N HIS A 91 7.84 10.72 8.41
CA HIS A 91 7.41 11.65 7.37
C HIS A 91 6.27 11.07 6.52
N ILE A 92 6.32 9.76 6.21
CA ILE A 92 5.25 9.05 5.49
C ILE A 92 3.97 9.07 6.30
N ILE A 93 4.03 8.68 7.58
CA ILE A 93 2.87 8.65 8.47
C ILE A 93 2.27 10.04 8.62
N ASN A 94 3.08 11.07 8.86
CA ASN A 94 2.60 12.44 9.00
C ASN A 94 1.92 12.95 7.71
N ASN A 95 2.46 12.62 6.54
CA ASN A 95 1.83 12.98 5.26
C ASN A 95 0.48 12.27 5.08
N ILE A 96 0.42 10.96 5.35
CA ILE A 96 -0.82 10.19 5.30
C ILE A 96 -1.85 10.76 6.28
N VAL A 97 -1.49 11.04 7.53
CA VAL A 97 -2.38 11.63 8.53
C VAL A 97 -2.97 12.95 8.03
N LYS A 98 -2.13 13.84 7.47
CA LYS A 98 -2.61 15.11 6.89
C LYS A 98 -3.61 14.90 5.75
N GLN A 99 -3.36 13.92 4.87
CA GLN A 99 -4.32 13.59 3.81
C GLN A 99 -5.63 13.07 4.40
N ILE A 100 -5.57 12.19 5.40
CA ILE A 100 -6.76 11.64 6.09
C ILE A 100 -7.51 12.76 6.83
N GLU A 101 -6.83 13.75 7.40
CA GLU A 101 -7.44 14.90 8.10
C GLU A 101 -8.09 15.91 7.15
N ALA A 102 -7.50 16.12 5.98
CA ALA A 102 -8.05 17.01 4.96
C ALA A 102 -9.21 16.37 4.16
N GLY A 103 -9.32 15.05 4.17
CA GLY A 103 -10.35 14.32 3.44
C GLY A 103 -11.69 14.23 4.17
N ASP A 104 -12.74 13.92 3.39
CA ASP A 104 -14.07 13.62 3.91
C ASP A 104 -14.65 12.36 3.25
N GLY A 105 -15.64 11.76 3.92
CA GLY A 105 -16.33 10.56 3.40
C GLY A 105 -15.46 9.32 3.52
N ILE A 106 -15.56 8.42 2.53
CA ILE A 106 -14.77 7.18 2.52
C ILE A 106 -13.40 7.45 1.93
N MET A 107 -12.38 7.05 2.67
CA MET A 107 -10.98 7.13 2.28
C MET A 107 -10.38 5.74 2.27
N VAL A 108 -9.48 5.46 1.32
CA VAL A 108 -8.81 4.18 1.18
C VAL A 108 -7.33 4.40 1.35
N LEU A 109 -6.77 3.87 2.43
CA LEU A 109 -5.33 3.80 2.64
C LEU A 109 -4.79 2.54 1.95
N ASP A 110 -4.28 2.72 0.73
CA ASP A 110 -3.79 1.66 -0.13
C ASP A 110 -2.31 1.36 0.18
N ALA A 111 -2.05 0.28 0.92
CA ALA A 111 -0.71 -0.06 1.42
C ALA A 111 -0.44 -1.57 1.37
N ALA A 112 0.59 -1.98 0.61
CA ALA A 112 1.02 -3.38 0.56
C ALA A 112 1.57 -3.85 1.92
N LEU A 113 2.23 -2.94 2.64
CA LEU A 113 2.88 -3.16 3.93
C LEU A 113 2.11 -2.49 5.10
N LEU A 114 0.77 -2.53 5.04
CA LEU A 114 -0.11 -1.82 5.99
C LEU A 114 0.22 -2.12 7.46
N PHE A 115 0.42 -3.40 7.80
CA PHE A 115 0.69 -3.82 9.18
C PHE A 115 2.15 -3.60 9.57
N GLU A 116 3.06 -3.87 8.63
CA GLU A 116 4.49 -3.77 8.81
C GLU A 116 4.94 -2.31 9.05
N THR A 117 4.13 -1.35 8.58
CA THR A 117 4.34 0.09 8.78
C THR A 117 3.51 0.70 9.91
N GLY A 118 2.65 -0.09 10.58
CA GLY A 118 1.76 0.38 11.64
C GLY A 118 0.62 1.29 11.15
N LEU A 119 0.40 1.35 9.83
CA LEU A 119 -0.65 2.16 9.22
C LEU A 119 -2.06 1.59 9.48
N ASP A 120 -2.17 0.34 9.93
CA ASP A 120 -3.43 -0.27 10.36
C ASP A 120 -4.08 0.50 11.52
N ALA A 121 -3.29 1.16 12.37
CA ALA A 121 -3.79 2.00 13.45
C ALA A 121 -4.56 3.25 12.97
N LEU A 122 -4.40 3.66 11.71
CA LEU A 122 -5.10 4.81 11.12
C LEU A 122 -6.44 4.42 10.48
N CYS A 123 -6.76 3.13 10.43
CA CYS A 123 -7.91 2.60 9.70
C CYS A 123 -9.10 2.30 10.63
N ASP A 124 -10.32 2.61 10.17
CA ASP A 124 -11.56 2.17 10.81
C ASP A 124 -11.83 0.68 10.55
N GLU A 125 -11.45 0.18 9.38
CA GLU A 125 -11.54 -1.23 9.01
C GLU A 125 -10.46 -1.61 7.98
N ILE A 126 -10.20 -2.91 7.86
CA ILE A 126 -9.16 -3.44 6.96
C ILE A 126 -9.79 -4.39 5.95
N TRP A 127 -9.47 -4.17 4.68
CA TRP A 127 -9.85 -4.99 3.54
C TRP A 127 -8.61 -5.69 2.99
N LEU A 128 -8.65 -7.02 2.96
CA LEU A 128 -7.56 -7.86 2.46
C LEU A 128 -7.91 -8.40 1.07
N VAL A 129 -7.13 -8.03 0.06
CA VAL A 129 -7.23 -8.59 -1.28
C VAL A 129 -6.37 -9.83 -1.39
N MET A 130 -6.98 -10.91 -1.86
CA MET A 130 -6.35 -12.20 -2.07
C MET A 130 -6.54 -12.68 -3.51
N ALA A 131 -5.69 -13.60 -3.93
CA ALA A 131 -5.89 -14.39 -5.13
C ALA A 131 -5.29 -15.78 -4.91
N LYS A 132 -5.79 -16.78 -5.64
CA LYS A 132 -5.21 -18.12 -5.66
C LYS A 132 -3.75 -18.05 -6.13
N ARG A 133 -2.92 -18.92 -5.56
CA ARG A 133 -1.48 -19.00 -5.85
C ARG A 133 -1.18 -19.06 -7.36
N GLU A 134 -1.88 -19.91 -8.09
CA GLU A 134 -1.69 -20.02 -9.55
C GLU A 134 -2.03 -18.73 -10.30
N GLU A 135 -3.06 -17.99 -9.87
CA GLU A 135 -3.37 -16.69 -10.46
C GLU A 135 -2.29 -15.64 -10.16
N GLN A 136 -1.73 -15.64 -8.95
CA GLN A 136 -0.60 -14.77 -8.61
C GLN A 136 0.61 -15.08 -9.49
N ILE A 137 0.96 -16.37 -9.65
CA ILE A 137 2.06 -16.81 -10.51
C ILE A 137 1.81 -16.37 -11.96
N ARG A 138 0.62 -16.67 -12.50
CA ARG A 138 0.23 -16.29 -13.87
C ARG A 138 0.39 -14.78 -14.09
N ARG A 139 -0.07 -13.95 -13.15
CA ARG A 139 0.03 -12.48 -13.22
C ARG A 139 1.48 -11.99 -13.12
N ILE A 140 2.32 -12.62 -12.28
CA ILE A 140 3.76 -12.29 -12.20
C ILE A 140 4.45 -12.61 -13.53
N LEU A 141 4.18 -13.78 -14.12
CA LEU A 141 4.77 -14.18 -15.40
C LEU A 141 4.41 -13.20 -16.53
N LEU A 142 3.14 -12.77 -16.59
CA LEU A 142 2.67 -11.81 -17.59
C LEU A 142 3.27 -10.41 -17.41
N ARG A 143 3.55 -9.98 -16.17
CA ARG A 143 3.99 -8.62 -15.85
C ARG A 143 5.52 -8.48 -15.82
N ASP A 144 6.21 -9.45 -15.24
CA ASP A 144 7.62 -9.31 -14.85
C ASP A 144 8.57 -10.09 -15.79
N HIS A 145 8.06 -10.84 -16.78
CA HIS A 145 8.84 -11.66 -17.72
C HIS A 145 9.88 -12.58 -17.03
N LEU A 146 9.50 -13.15 -15.89
CA LEU A 146 10.34 -14.04 -15.08
C LEU A 146 10.11 -15.51 -15.42
N SER A 147 10.99 -16.41 -14.94
CA SER A 147 10.67 -17.84 -14.95
C SER A 147 9.57 -18.15 -13.93
N ARG A 148 8.89 -19.28 -14.14
CA ARG A 148 7.92 -19.82 -13.18
C ARG A 148 8.55 -20.04 -11.80
N GLN A 149 9.80 -20.49 -11.74
CA GLN A 149 10.50 -20.73 -10.48
C GLN A 149 10.74 -19.43 -9.70
N GLU A 150 11.12 -18.34 -10.37
CA GLU A 150 11.23 -17.03 -9.71
C GLU A 150 9.87 -16.50 -9.27
N ALA A 151 8.83 -16.66 -10.08
CA ALA A 151 7.48 -16.25 -9.71
C ALA A 151 6.98 -16.99 -8.46
N GLU A 152 7.19 -18.31 -8.40
CA GLU A 152 6.85 -19.14 -7.24
C GLU A 152 7.61 -18.72 -5.98
N ARG A 153 8.92 -18.45 -6.10
CA ARG A 153 9.73 -17.94 -4.99
C ARG A 153 9.18 -16.62 -4.46
N ARG A 154 8.78 -15.69 -5.35
CA ARG A 154 8.19 -14.39 -4.95
C ARG A 154 6.85 -14.53 -4.24
N VAL A 155 6.01 -15.48 -4.68
CA VAL A 155 4.74 -15.75 -3.99
C VAL A 155 4.98 -16.39 -2.62
N GLN A 156 5.95 -17.31 -2.53
CA GLN A 156 6.29 -18.01 -1.29
C GLN A 156 7.00 -17.12 -0.26
N SER A 157 7.79 -16.15 -0.70
CA SER A 157 8.51 -15.21 0.18
C SER A 157 7.61 -14.19 0.87
N GLN A 158 6.32 -14.18 0.55
CA GLN A 158 5.35 -13.31 1.21
C GLN A 158 5.02 -13.87 2.58
N GLY A 159 5.18 -13.05 3.62
CA GLY A 159 4.94 -13.42 5.02
C GLY A 159 3.52 -13.94 5.28
N ASP A 160 3.29 -14.35 6.52
CA ASP A 160 2.11 -15.15 6.88
C ASP A 160 0.78 -14.39 6.65
N TYR A 161 0.10 -14.74 5.55
CA TYR A 161 -1.24 -14.26 5.24
C TYR A 161 -2.23 -14.59 6.35
N ALA A 162 -1.98 -15.60 7.20
CA ALA A 162 -2.87 -15.94 8.30
C ALA A 162 -3.02 -14.78 9.29
N GLN A 163 -1.95 -14.04 9.57
CA GLN A 163 -2.00 -12.86 10.43
C GLN A 163 -2.83 -11.74 9.79
N LYS A 164 -2.65 -11.50 8.49
CA LYS A 164 -3.41 -10.48 7.75
C LYS A 164 -4.91 -10.83 7.69
N ARG A 165 -5.25 -12.10 7.49
CA ARG A 165 -6.63 -12.61 7.47
C ARG A 165 -7.33 -12.39 8.82
N GLY A 166 -6.66 -12.68 9.94
CA GLY A 166 -7.24 -12.53 11.27
C GLY A 166 -7.60 -11.08 11.66
N LYS A 167 -6.98 -10.09 11.03
CA LYS A 167 -7.23 -8.66 11.26
C LYS A 167 -8.16 -8.02 10.22
N ALA A 168 -8.43 -8.71 9.11
CA ALA A 168 -9.24 -8.17 8.03
C ALA A 168 -10.74 -8.31 8.35
N LYS A 169 -11.48 -7.22 8.26
CA LYS A 169 -12.95 -7.26 8.36
C LYS A 169 -13.56 -7.85 7.09
N HIS A 170 -12.95 -7.57 5.94
CA HIS A 170 -13.37 -8.10 4.65
C HIS A 170 -12.19 -8.73 3.92
N ILE A 171 -12.42 -9.91 3.34
CA ILE A 171 -11.49 -10.59 2.44
C ILE A 171 -12.13 -10.56 1.06
N ILE A 172 -11.41 -10.03 0.07
CA ILE A 172 -11.83 -9.91 -1.33
C ILE A 172 -11.03 -10.93 -2.14
N ASP A 173 -11.72 -11.92 -2.72
CA ASP A 173 -11.07 -12.93 -3.57
C ASP A 173 -11.05 -12.48 -5.03
N ASN A 174 -9.89 -12.00 -5.47
CA ASN A 174 -9.63 -11.60 -6.84
C ASN A 174 -9.04 -12.75 -7.69
N SER A 175 -9.53 -13.97 -7.49
CA SER A 175 -9.21 -15.12 -8.35
C SER A 175 -10.13 -15.27 -9.56
N GLY A 176 -11.26 -14.56 -9.56
CA GLY A 176 -12.26 -14.61 -10.61
C GLY A 176 -12.03 -13.58 -11.73
N THR A 177 -13.12 -13.22 -12.39
CA THR A 177 -13.17 -12.20 -13.43
C THR A 177 -13.19 -10.79 -12.85
N LEU A 178 -12.81 -9.79 -13.66
CA LEU A 178 -12.91 -8.39 -13.25
C LEU A 178 -14.35 -7.98 -12.89
N GLY A 179 -15.34 -8.51 -13.60
CA GLY A 179 -16.76 -8.25 -13.31
C GLY A 179 -17.22 -8.82 -11.96
N GLU A 180 -16.69 -9.96 -11.53
CA GLU A 180 -16.94 -10.53 -10.20
C GLU A 180 -16.32 -9.64 -9.12
N LEU A 181 -15.05 -9.25 -9.31
CA LEU A 181 -14.35 -8.33 -8.40
C LEU A 181 -15.12 -7.02 -8.24
N GLU A 182 -15.53 -6.41 -9.35
CA GLU A 182 -16.28 -5.15 -9.31
C GLU A 182 -17.60 -5.28 -8.54
N ARG A 183 -18.35 -6.37 -8.73
CA ARG A 183 -19.60 -6.59 -8.01
C ARG A 183 -19.36 -6.74 -6.50
N GLU A 184 -18.33 -7.49 -6.12
CA GLU A 184 -17.98 -7.67 -4.72
C GLU A 184 -17.56 -6.35 -4.07
N VAL A 185 -16.64 -5.60 -4.71
CA VAL A 185 -16.16 -4.30 -4.22
C VAL A 185 -17.31 -3.30 -4.12
N LYS A 186 -18.20 -3.22 -5.12
CA LYS A 186 -19.39 -2.35 -5.08
C LYS A 186 -20.32 -2.70 -3.92
N ARG A 187 -20.52 -3.99 -3.63
CA ARG A 187 -21.33 -4.44 -2.49
C ARG A 187 -20.72 -4.00 -1.17
N LEU A 188 -19.42 -4.22 -0.97
CA LEU A 188 -18.71 -3.84 0.25
C LEU A 188 -18.67 -2.31 0.42
N TYR A 189 -18.47 -1.56 -0.66
CA TYR A 189 -18.43 -0.10 -0.63
C TYR A 189 -19.76 0.49 -0.10
N ARG A 190 -20.89 -0.01 -0.59
CA ARG A 190 -22.22 0.41 -0.10
C ARG A 190 -22.41 0.14 1.40
N GLN A 191 -21.83 -0.94 1.92
CA GLN A 191 -21.86 -1.23 3.37
C GLN A 191 -21.02 -0.20 4.14
N ALA A 192 -19.84 0.14 3.64
CA ALA A 192 -19.02 1.20 4.22
C ALA A 192 -19.70 2.58 4.16
N GLU A 193 -20.44 2.89 3.08
CA GLU A 193 -21.20 4.14 2.97
C GLU A 193 -22.29 4.24 4.04
N GLN A 194 -23.03 3.15 4.27
CA GLN A 194 -24.04 3.09 5.32
C GLN A 194 -23.43 3.32 6.70
N ILE A 195 -22.31 2.65 7.01
CA ILE A 195 -21.59 2.82 8.28
C ILE A 195 -21.08 4.26 8.44
N CYS A 196 -20.48 4.83 7.38
CA CYS A 196 -20.01 6.22 7.39
C CYS A 196 -21.15 7.20 7.66
N ALA A 197 -22.32 6.99 7.03
CA ALA A 197 -23.51 7.82 7.22
C ALA A 197 -24.11 7.66 8.63
N GLU A 198 -24.12 6.45 9.20
CA GLU A 198 -24.59 6.22 10.57
C GLU A 198 -23.68 6.89 11.60
N LYS A 199 -22.36 6.83 11.42
CA LYS A 199 -21.40 7.55 12.27
C LYS A 199 -21.67 9.06 12.24
N ARG A 200 -22.04 9.62 11.07
CA ARG A 200 -22.40 11.05 10.92
C ARG A 200 -23.65 11.45 11.71
N LYS A 201 -24.63 10.55 11.87
CA LYS A 201 -25.92 10.82 12.54
C LYS A 201 -25.88 10.72 14.07
N LYS A 202 -24.84 10.09 14.64
CA LYS A 202 -24.69 9.86 16.09
C LYS A 202 -23.94 10.99 16.82
N LEU A 203 -23.61 12.06 16.09
CA LEU A 203 -22.99 13.30 16.58
C LEU A 203 -24.04 14.42 16.52
#